data_AF-A0A358ABU4-F1
#
_entry.id   AF-A0A358ABU4-F1
#
_cell.length_a   1.000
_cell.length_b   1.000
_cell.length_c   1.000
_cell.angle_alpha   90.00
_cell.angle_beta   90.00
_cell.angle_gamma   90.00
#
_symmetry.space_group_name_H-M   'P 1'
#
loop_
_entity.id
_entity.type
_entity.pdbx_description
1 polymer ?
#
loop_
_entity_poly.entity_id
_entity_poly.type
_entity_poly.pdbx_seq_one_letter_code
_entity_poly.pdbx_strand_id
1 'polypeptide(L)' 'MKFKCNPNKIHPEDKDWIEEISDNWNKYFTDWIEDYKLGTLEKKDIINVAKRVSEHKEDNTILEEITWRLE' A
#
# COMPACT_ATOMS: atom_id res chain seq x y z
N MET A 1 -11.00 16.50 -8.04
CA MET A 1 -10.99 15.66 -6.82
C MET A 1 -9.81 14.72 -6.97
N LYS A 2 -8.73 14.87 -6.19
CA LYS A 2 -7.64 13.89 -6.22
C LYS A 2 -8.22 12.58 -5.69
N PHE A 3 -8.23 11.54 -6.51
CA PHE A 3 -8.60 10.20 -6.08
C PHE A 3 -7.60 9.80 -4.98
N LYS A 4 -8.00 9.90 -3.71
CA LYS A 4 -7.20 9.37 -2.61
C LYS A 4 -7.43 7.87 -2.61
N CYS A 5 -6.47 7.14 -3.18
CA CYS A 5 -6.44 5.69 -3.15
C CYS A 5 -6.32 5.26 -1.69
N ASN A 6 -7.45 4.95 -1.06
CA ASN A 6 -7.45 4.40 0.29
C ASN A 6 -7.31 2.88 0.15
N PRO A 7 -6.30 2.24 0.75
CA PRO A 7 -6.06 0.81 0.58
C PRO A 7 -7.20 -0.06 1.14
N ASN A 8 -8.07 0.49 2.02
CA ASN A 8 -9.29 -0.18 2.48
C ASN A 8 -10.49 -0.02 1.54
N LYS A 9 -10.45 0.93 0.60
CA LYS A 9 -11.56 1.21 -0.33
C LYS A 9 -11.46 0.44 -1.63
N ILE A 10 -10.32 -0.18 -1.88
CA ILE A 10 -10.12 -0.98 -3.08
C ILE A 10 -9.86 -2.42 -2.65
N HIS A 11 -10.56 -3.36 -3.28
CA HIS A 11 -10.66 -4.71 -2.79
C HIS A 11 -9.33 -5.46 -2.93
N PRO A 12 -8.71 -5.90 -1.83
CA PRO A 12 -7.40 -6.54 -1.87
C PRO A 12 -7.35 -7.94 -2.49
N GLU A 13 -8.49 -8.43 -2.94
CA GLU A 13 -8.65 -9.72 -3.62
C GLU A 13 -8.74 -9.57 -5.14
N ASP A 14 -8.79 -8.33 -5.65
CA ASP A 14 -8.88 -8.05 -7.08
C ASP A 14 -7.49 -8.08 -7.72
N LYS A 15 -7.35 -8.85 -8.80
CA LYS A 15 -6.07 -9.01 -9.51
C LYS A 15 -5.68 -7.74 -10.25
N ASP A 16 -6.64 -7.07 -10.88
CA ASP A 16 -6.38 -5.82 -11.60
C ASP A 16 -5.95 -4.72 -10.62
N TRP A 17 -6.49 -4.77 -9.40
CA TRP A 17 -6.11 -3.87 -8.33
C TRP A 17 -4.67 -4.07 -7.85
N ILE A 18 -4.29 -5.33 -7.56
CA ILE A 18 -2.94 -5.59 -7.06
C ILE A 18 -1.89 -5.29 -8.13
N GLU A 19 -2.22 -5.52 -9.40
CA GLU A 19 -1.37 -5.16 -10.54
C GLU A 19 -1.21 -3.64 -10.66
N GLU A 20 -2.30 -2.86 -10.58
CA GLU A 20 -2.23 -1.39 -10.63
C GLU A 20 -1.38 -0.82 -9.49
N ILE A 21 -1.58 -1.31 -8.25
CA ILE A 21 -0.80 -0.86 -7.11
C ILE A 21 0.66 -1.28 -7.27
N SER A 22 0.90 -2.52 -7.69
CA SER A 22 2.22 -3.06 -7.94
C SER A 22 3.00 -2.15 -8.91
N ASP A 23 2.39 -1.76 -10.02
CA ASP A 23 3.00 -0.88 -11.02
C ASP A 23 3.19 0.56 -10.52
N ASN A 24 2.30 1.04 -9.64
CA ASN A 24 2.32 2.41 -9.12
C ASN A 24 2.77 2.49 -7.65
N TRP A 25 3.51 1.48 -7.18
CA TRP A 25 3.80 1.26 -5.76
C TRP A 25 4.32 2.51 -5.05
N ASN A 26 5.37 3.13 -5.59
CA ASN A 26 6.02 4.30 -4.98
C ASN A 26 5.09 5.49 -4.77
N LYS A 27 4.15 5.70 -5.70
CA LYS A 27 3.19 6.80 -5.66
C LYS A 27 2.16 6.56 -4.55
N TYR A 28 1.50 5.40 -4.58
CA TYR A 28 0.50 5.05 -3.59
C TYR A 28 1.08 4.92 -2.19
N PHE A 29 2.27 4.34 -2.10
CA PHE A 29 2.96 4.20 -0.83
C PHE A 29 3.25 5.56 -0.18
N THR A 30 3.73 6.54 -0.96
CA THR A 30 3.99 7.89 -0.43
C THR A 30 2.71 8.54 0.09
N ASP A 31 1.61 8.46 -0.68
CA ASP A 31 0.31 8.99 -0.29
C ASP A 31 -0.21 8.30 1.00
N TRP A 32 -0.02 6.98 1.14
CA TRP A 32 -0.43 6.24 2.33
C TRP A 32 0.37 6.57 3.58
N ILE A 33 1.68 6.83 3.45
CA ILE A 33 2.49 7.31 4.57
C ILE A 33 1.99 8.68 5.06
N GLU A 34 1.64 9.58 4.15
CA GLU A 34 1.04 10.88 4.52
C GLU A 34 -0.31 10.69 5.21
N ASP A 35 -1.19 9.86 4.65
CA ASP A 35 -2.51 9.58 5.22
C ASP A 35 -2.42 8.87 6.59
N TYR A 36 -1.40 8.03 6.82
CA TYR A 36 -1.08 7.44 8.12
C TYR A 36 -0.66 8.51 9.15
N LYS A 37 0.23 9.43 8.77
CA LYS A 37 0.64 10.55 9.64
C LYS A 37 -0.51 11.48 10.01
N LEU A 38 -1.50 11.60 9.12
CA LEU A 38 -2.73 12.35 9.36
C LEU A 38 -3.77 11.59 10.20
N GLY A 39 -3.51 10.33 10.56
CA GLY A 39 -4.44 9.47 11.31
C GLY A 39 -5.66 9.03 10.50
N THR A 40 -5.62 9.16 9.18
CA THR A 40 -6.71 8.79 8.26
C THR A 40 -6.60 7.37 7.73
N LEU A 41 -5.47 6.72 7.99
CA LEU A 41 -5.19 5.34 7.59
C LEU A 41 -4.42 4.63 8.71
N GLU A 42 -4.71 3.35 8.96
CA GLU A 42 -4.00 2.59 9.98
C GLU A 42 -2.76 1.91 9.40
N LYS A 43 -1.71 1.79 10.22
CA LYS A 43 -0.47 1.05 9.87
C LYS A 43 -0.76 -0.37 9.35
N LYS A 44 -1.76 -1.04 9.95
CA LYS A 44 -2.17 -2.40 9.58
C LYS A 44 -2.68 -2.48 8.14
N ASP A 45 -3.37 -1.44 7.65
CA ASP A 45 -3.95 -1.42 6.31
C ASP A 45 -2.84 -1.35 5.26
N ILE A 46 -1.86 -0.48 5.50
CA ILE A 46 -0.68 -0.33 4.62
C ILE A 46 0.11 -1.63 4.57
N ILE A 47 0.35 -2.27 5.73
CA ILE A 47 1.07 -3.56 5.81
C ILE A 47 0.31 -4.68 5.10
N ASN A 48 -1.02 -4.72 5.17
CA ASN A 48 -1.79 -5.74 4.47
C ASN A 48 -1.64 -5.62 2.95
N VAL A 49 -1.74 -4.40 2.41
CA VAL A 49 -1.58 -4.17 0.97
C VAL A 49 -0.16 -4.46 0.52
N ALA A 50 0.82 -4.01 1.28
CA ALA A 50 2.22 -4.34 1.08
C ALA A 50 2.50 -5.83 0.92
N LYS A 51 1.91 -6.63 1.82
CA LYS A 51 2.08 -8.07 1.82
C LYS A 51 1.56 -8.68 0.53
N ARG A 52 0.40 -8.23 0.06
CA ARG A 52 -0.16 -8.67 -1.21
C ARG A 52 0.70 -8.27 -2.40
N VAL A 53 1.26 -7.06 -2.40
CA VAL A 53 2.12 -6.60 -3.50
C VAL A 53 3.43 -7.36 -3.49
N SER A 54 3.99 -7.60 -2.30
CA SER A 54 5.17 -8.43 -2.09
C SER A 54 4.96 -9.87 -2.58
N GLU A 55 3.82 -10.48 -2.23
CA GLU A 55 3.42 -11.80 -2.73
C GLU A 55 3.23 -11.82 -4.26
N HIS A 56 2.64 -10.76 -4.83
CA HIS A 56 2.39 -10.64 -6.27
C HIS A 56 3.68 -10.45 -7.08
N LYS A 57 4.61 -9.63 -6.58
CA LYS A 57 5.92 -9.38 -7.23
C LYS A 57 6.99 -10.42 -6.89
N GLU A 58 6.69 -11.34 -5.96
CA GLU A 58 7.66 -12.25 -5.36
C GLU A 58 8.88 -11.50 -4.78
N ASP A 59 8.63 -10.32 -4.20
CA ASP A 59 9.65 -9.38 -3.71
C ASP A 59 9.39 -8.99 -2.25
N ASN A 60 10.20 -9.53 -1.34
CA ASN A 60 10.10 -9.27 0.10
C ASN A 60 10.62 -7.89 0.53
N THR A 61 11.38 -7.20 -0.33
CA THR A 61 11.98 -5.89 0.02
C THR A 61 10.91 -4.81 0.26
N ILE A 62 9.72 -5.00 -0.33
CA ILE A 62 8.55 -4.13 -0.17
C ILE A 62 8.06 -4.12 1.28
N LEU A 63 8.03 -5.29 1.93
CA LEU A 63 7.62 -5.39 3.33
C LEU A 63 8.65 -4.78 4.28
N GLU A 64 9.95 -4.94 3.96
CA GLU A 64 11.05 -4.36 4.72
C GLU A 64 11.02 -2.83 4.65
N GLU A 65 10.85 -2.26 3.44
CA GLU A 65 10.80 -0.81 3.24
C GLU A 65 9.65 -0.16 4.04
N ILE A 66 8.47 -0.78 4.03
CA ILE A 66 7.29 -0.24 4.71
C ILE A 66 7.42 -0.31 6.20
N THR A 67 7.96 -1.42 6.70
CA THR A 67 8.20 -1.58 8.13
C THR A 67 9.13 -0.47 8.61
N TRP A 68 10.22 -0.22 7.88
CA TRP A 68 11.16 0.86 8.18
C TRP A 68 10.55 2.27 8.13
N ARG A 69 9.68 2.56 7.15
CA ARG A 69 9.07 3.91 7.01
C ARG A 69 7.89 4.17 7.95
N LEU A 70 7.33 3.12 8.56
CA LEU A 70 6.20 3.18 9.50
C LEU A 70 6.63 2.96 10.97
N GLU A 71 7.92 2.86 11.25
CA GLU A 71 8.51 3.00 12.59
C GLU A 71 8.81 4.46 12.92
#